data_AF-A0A9R1VBM5-F1
#
_entry.id   AF-A0A9R1VBM5-F1
#
_cell.length_a   1.000
_cell.length_b   1.000
_cell.length_c   1.000
_cell.angle_alpha   90.00
_cell.angle_beta   90.00
_cell.angle_gamma   90.00
#
_symmetry.space_group_name_H-M   'P 1'
#
loop_
_entity.id
_entity.type
_entity.pdbx_description
1 polymer ?
#
loop_
_entity_poly.entity_id
_entity_poly.type
_entity_poly.pdbx_seq_one_letter_code
_entity_poly.pdbx_strand_id
1 'polypeptide(L)'
;MTPPIEAQTKHTEYHHHSHAPLNERILSSLSRRSVAAHPWHDLEIAVNTFFQVIEISKGSKVKYELDKKTGLIKVDRVLYSSVVYPHNYGFVPRTLCEDNDPLDVLVIMQEPILPGCFLRAKAIGVMPMIDQGEKDDKIIAVCADDPEYRHYNDIKELPPHRLAEIHRFFEDCILSELNYEICILSFMMQNFVC
;
A
#
# COMPACT_ATOMS: atom_id res chain seq x y z
N MET A 1 -21.38 -29.85 87.60
CA MET A 1 -20.11 -29.69 86.85
C MET A 1 -20.31 -30.35 85.50
N THR A 2 -20.64 -29.52 84.51
CA THR A 2 -20.97 -29.92 83.14
C THR A 2 -19.69 -29.85 82.31
N PRO A 3 -19.36 -30.86 81.47
CA PRO A 3 -18.16 -30.80 80.63
C PRO A 3 -18.32 -29.77 79.49
N PRO A 4 -17.21 -29.27 78.92
CA PRO A 4 -17.21 -28.10 78.04
C PRO A 4 -17.65 -28.45 76.61
N ILE A 5 -18.29 -27.46 75.97
CA ILE A 5 -18.76 -27.46 74.58
C ILE A 5 -17.55 -27.44 73.64
N GLU A 6 -17.44 -28.46 72.77
CA GLU A 6 -16.47 -28.48 71.67
C GLU A 6 -16.80 -27.40 70.64
N ALA A 7 -15.81 -26.55 70.36
CA ALA A 7 -15.90 -25.50 69.36
C ALA A 7 -15.85 -26.10 67.95
N GLN A 8 -16.92 -25.87 67.17
CA GLN A 8 -16.94 -26.20 65.75
C GLN A 8 -15.83 -25.45 65.01
N THR A 9 -14.88 -26.19 64.46
CA THR A 9 -13.87 -25.66 63.55
C THR A 9 -14.54 -25.35 62.21
N LYS A 10 -14.66 -24.07 61.85
CA LYS A 10 -15.09 -23.66 60.51
C LYS A 10 -14.03 -24.13 59.50
N HIS A 11 -14.36 -25.15 58.71
CA HIS A 11 -13.62 -25.45 57.48
C HIS A 11 -13.90 -24.33 56.48
N THR A 12 -12.90 -23.48 56.25
CA THR A 12 -12.90 -22.52 55.15
C THR A 12 -12.56 -23.29 53.88
N GLU A 13 -13.56 -23.60 53.05
CA GLU A 13 -13.33 -24.11 51.70
C GLU A 13 -12.68 -22.99 50.86
N TYR A 14 -11.38 -23.12 50.60
CA TYR A 14 -10.70 -22.29 49.62
C TYR A 14 -11.15 -22.74 48.22
N HIS A 15 -12.12 -22.03 47.64
CA HIS A 15 -12.41 -22.15 46.22
C HIS A 15 -11.18 -21.69 45.44
N HIS A 16 -10.45 -22.67 44.89
CA HIS A 16 -9.40 -22.44 43.92
C HIS A 16 -10.06 -21.92 42.65
N HIS A 17 -10.12 -20.60 42.48
CA HIS A 17 -10.45 -20.01 41.18
C HIS A 17 -9.33 -20.36 40.21
N SER A 18 -9.52 -21.43 39.45
CA SER A 18 -8.76 -21.69 38.24
C SER A 18 -8.99 -20.51 37.31
N HIS A 19 -7.99 -19.62 37.20
CA HIS A 19 -7.97 -18.63 36.13
C HIS A 19 -8.28 -19.35 34.83
N ALA A 20 -9.35 -18.94 34.15
CA ALA A 20 -9.65 -19.44 32.82
C ALA A 20 -8.38 -19.29 31.97
N PRO A 21 -7.87 -20.35 31.32
CA PRO A 21 -6.70 -20.23 30.47
C PRO A 21 -7.02 -19.18 29.41
N LEU A 22 -6.16 -18.16 29.31
CA LEU A 22 -6.27 -17.14 28.28
C LEU A 22 -6.39 -17.86 26.94
N ASN A 23 -7.42 -17.52 26.15
CA ASN A 23 -7.63 -18.19 24.87
C ASN A 23 -6.37 -18.02 23.99
N GLU A 24 -6.03 -19.03 23.18
CA GLU A 24 -4.84 -19.00 22.31
C GLU A 24 -4.83 -17.76 21.40
N ARG A 25 -6.01 -17.23 21.06
CA ARG A 25 -6.17 -16.02 20.26
C ARG A 25 -5.63 -14.77 20.98
N ILE A 26 -5.89 -14.63 22.27
CA ILE A 26 -5.40 -13.55 23.15
C ILE A 26 -3.89 -13.73 23.36
N LEU A 27 -3.43 -14.95 23.63
CA LEU A 27 -1.99 -15.23 23.77
C LEU A 27 -1.23 -14.94 22.46
N SER A 28 -1.81 -15.28 21.30
CA SER A 28 -1.23 -14.95 19.98
C SER A 28 -1.21 -13.44 19.71
N SER A 29 -2.22 -12.69 20.18
CA SER A 29 -2.25 -11.22 20.07
C SER A 29 -1.29 -10.52 21.03
N LEU A 30 -0.99 -11.13 22.18
CA LEU A 30 -0.03 -10.62 23.16
C LEU A 30 1.42 -10.97 22.79
N SER A 31 1.65 -12.08 22.08
CA SER A 31 2.96 -12.48 21.58
C SER A 31 3.38 -11.77 20.29
N ARG A 32 2.42 -11.31 19.48
CA ARG A 32 2.72 -10.39 18.37
C ARG A 32 2.93 -9.02 18.99
N ARG A 33 4.17 -8.60 19.16
CA ARG A 33 4.43 -7.16 19.27
C ARG A 33 3.74 -6.52 18.08
N SER A 34 2.75 -5.68 18.35
CA SER A 34 2.21 -4.72 17.39
C SER A 34 3.32 -3.73 17.08
N VAL A 35 4.32 -4.16 16.32
CA VAL A 35 5.29 -3.25 15.72
C VAL A 35 4.52 -2.52 14.63
N ALA A 36 4.46 -1.19 14.72
CA ALA A 36 3.92 -0.39 13.64
C ALA A 36 4.71 -0.71 12.37
N ALA A 37 4.02 -1.24 11.36
CA ALA A 37 4.65 -1.71 10.14
C ALA A 37 5.16 -0.52 9.31
N HIS A 38 6.42 -0.58 8.89
CA HIS A 38 6.96 0.31 7.87
C HIS A 38 6.32 -0.01 6.52
N PRO A 39 5.62 0.93 5.84
CA PRO A 39 4.84 0.64 4.63
C PRO A 39 5.64 0.01 3.49
N TRP A 40 6.94 0.32 3.40
CA TRP A 40 7.82 -0.24 2.37
C TRP A 40 8.43 -1.60 2.74
N HIS A 41 8.78 -1.84 4.00
CA HIS A 41 9.58 -3.01 4.39
C HIS A 41 8.74 -4.12 5.00
N ASP A 42 7.72 -3.77 5.79
CA ASP A 42 6.99 -4.73 6.61
C ASP A 42 5.69 -5.20 5.96
N LEU A 43 5.12 -4.43 5.02
CA LEU A 43 3.96 -4.86 4.25
C LEU A 43 4.32 -6.01 3.31
N GLU A 44 3.56 -7.10 3.39
CA GLU A 44 3.77 -8.30 2.58
C GLU A 44 3.47 -8.06 1.09
N ILE A 45 3.70 -9.08 0.25
CA ILE A 45 3.34 -9.04 -1.18
C ILE A 45 2.13 -9.96 -1.37
N ALA A 46 1.16 -9.55 -2.19
CA ALA A 46 0.00 -10.37 -2.52
C ALA A 46 0.31 -11.46 -3.57
N VAL A 47 -0.52 -12.51 -3.62
CA VAL A 47 -0.45 -13.56 -4.64
C VAL A 47 -1.43 -13.21 -5.78
N ASN A 48 -1.04 -13.36 -7.05
CA ASN A 48 -1.79 -12.98 -8.28
C ASN A 48 -2.03 -11.49 -8.53
N THR A 49 -1.89 -10.66 -7.49
CA THR A 49 -1.91 -9.19 -7.52
C THR A 49 -0.71 -8.65 -6.73
N PHE A 50 -0.54 -7.35 -6.63
CA PHE A 50 0.40 -6.75 -5.66
C PHE A 50 -0.33 -5.77 -4.74
N PHE A 51 0.25 -5.52 -3.57
CA PHE A 51 -0.20 -4.40 -2.75
C PHE A 51 0.49 -3.14 -3.24
N GLN A 52 -0.26 -2.04 -3.26
CA GLN A 52 0.26 -0.71 -3.53
C GLN A 52 -0.06 0.17 -2.33
N VAL A 53 0.93 0.90 -1.82
CA VAL A 53 0.73 1.96 -0.84
C VAL A 53 0.50 3.27 -1.61
N ILE A 54 -0.56 3.99 -1.27
CA ILE A 54 -0.91 5.26 -1.91
C ILE A 54 -0.15 6.38 -1.21
N GLU A 55 0.53 7.21 -2.00
CA GLU A 55 1.16 8.44 -1.54
C GLU A 55 0.30 9.64 -1.92
N ILE A 56 -0.28 9.63 -3.13
CA ILE A 56 -0.96 10.79 -3.69
C ILE A 56 -2.34 10.39 -4.17
N SER A 57 -3.36 11.05 -3.62
CA SER A 57 -4.75 10.86 -4.05
C SER A 57 -5.00 11.45 -5.43
N LYS A 58 -5.87 10.80 -6.20
CA LYS A 58 -6.47 11.36 -7.42
C LYS A 58 -6.98 12.78 -7.18
N GLY A 59 -6.60 13.72 -8.05
CA GLY A 59 -6.97 15.13 -7.98
C GLY A 59 -6.07 15.99 -7.07
N SER A 60 -5.05 15.41 -6.44
CA SER A 60 -4.12 16.18 -5.59
C SER A 60 -3.14 17.02 -6.41
N LYS A 61 -2.91 18.26 -5.95
CA LYS A 61 -1.80 19.13 -6.39
C LYS A 61 -0.56 18.99 -5.49
N VAL A 62 -0.67 18.29 -4.36
CA VAL A 62 0.44 18.05 -3.45
C VAL A 62 1.12 16.75 -3.87
N LYS A 63 2.42 16.83 -4.20
CA LYS A 63 3.27 15.66 -4.34
C LYS A 63 3.72 15.24 -2.94
N TYR A 64 3.06 14.22 -2.45
CA TYR A 64 3.50 13.48 -1.27
C TYR A 64 4.53 12.43 -1.69
N GLU A 65 5.33 12.00 -0.74
CA GLU A 65 6.24 10.87 -0.91
C GLU A 65 6.50 10.19 0.43
N LEU A 66 6.91 8.93 0.38
CA LEU A 66 7.38 8.18 1.51
C LEU A 66 8.72 8.75 2.00
N ASP A 67 8.78 9.12 3.27
CA ASP A 67 10.06 9.26 3.94
C ASP A 67 10.61 7.88 4.28
N LYS A 68 11.51 7.36 3.42
CA LYS A 68 12.12 6.02 3.51
C LYS A 68 12.71 5.67 4.88
N LYS A 69 13.13 6.68 5.67
CA LYS A 69 13.73 6.48 6.98
C LYS A 69 12.69 6.24 8.08
N THR A 70 11.57 6.95 8.04
CA THR A 70 10.56 6.92 9.11
C THR A 70 9.32 6.10 8.76
N GLY A 71 9.07 5.86 7.47
CA GLY A 71 7.87 5.21 6.98
C GLY A 71 6.65 6.12 6.95
N LEU A 72 6.82 7.43 7.21
CA LEU A 72 5.75 8.42 7.19
C LEU A 72 5.61 9.06 5.82
N ILE A 73 4.41 9.56 5.52
CA ILE A 73 4.16 10.38 4.34
C ILE A 73 4.63 11.81 4.61
N LYS A 74 5.53 12.32 3.78
CA LYS A 74 5.97 13.72 3.78
C LYS A 74 5.46 14.46 2.55
N VAL A 75 5.34 15.77 2.66
CA VAL A 75 5.15 16.65 1.51
C VAL A 75 6.52 16.86 0.87
N ASP A 76 6.70 16.40 -0.36
CA ASP A 76 7.87 16.75 -1.17
C ASP A 76 7.74 18.18 -1.66
N ARG A 77 6.64 18.45 -2.38
CA ARG A 77 6.34 19.77 -2.96
C ARG A 77 4.87 19.92 -3.31
N VAL A 78 4.44 21.16 -3.51
CA VAL A 78 3.22 21.47 -4.26
C VAL A 78 3.61 21.59 -5.73
N LEU A 79 2.85 20.98 -6.64
CA LEU A 79 3.15 21.02 -8.08
C LEU A 79 3.18 22.48 -8.57
N TYR A 80 4.22 22.82 -9.34
CA TYR A 80 4.44 24.17 -9.85
C TYR A 80 3.41 24.55 -10.93
N SER A 81 3.10 23.61 -11.81
CA SER A 81 2.09 23.77 -12.87
C SER A 81 0.67 23.67 -12.31
N SER A 82 -0.32 24.17 -13.07
CA SER A 82 -1.74 24.03 -12.72
C SER A 82 -2.30 22.65 -13.08
N VAL A 83 -1.59 21.60 -12.65
CA VAL A 83 -1.93 20.19 -12.89
C VAL A 83 -2.23 19.48 -11.57
N VAL A 84 -2.95 18.36 -11.66
CA VAL A 84 -3.26 17.47 -10.54
C VAL A 84 -3.08 16.03 -10.98
N TYR A 85 -2.75 15.13 -10.04
CA TYR A 85 -2.60 13.71 -10.36
C TYR A 85 -3.92 13.14 -10.91
N PRO A 86 -3.94 12.55 -12.12
CA PRO A 86 -5.19 12.09 -12.76
C PRO A 86 -5.77 10.85 -12.08
N HIS A 87 -4.93 10.09 -11.38
CA HIS A 87 -5.27 8.85 -10.69
C HIS A 87 -4.48 8.73 -9.38
N ASN A 88 -4.84 7.76 -8.54
CA ASN A 88 -4.12 7.53 -7.30
C ASN A 88 -2.70 7.02 -7.62
N TYR A 89 -1.71 7.48 -6.89
CA TYR A 89 -0.30 7.21 -7.14
C TYR A 89 0.41 6.78 -5.87
N GLY A 90 1.41 5.91 -6.01
CA GLY A 90 2.31 5.53 -4.94
C GLY A 90 3.17 4.36 -5.38
N PHE A 91 3.52 3.47 -4.47
CA PHE A 91 4.59 2.51 -4.71
C PHE A 91 4.24 1.07 -4.31
N VAL A 92 5.01 0.10 -4.82
CA VAL A 92 4.94 -1.31 -4.42
C VAL A 92 5.88 -1.59 -3.24
N PRO A 93 5.37 -2.07 -2.08
CA PRO A 93 6.21 -2.50 -0.98
C PRO A 93 7.24 -3.56 -1.40
N ARG A 94 8.39 -3.58 -0.72
CA ARG A 94 9.48 -4.56 -0.92
C ARG A 94 10.00 -4.65 -2.36
N THR A 95 9.90 -3.57 -3.12
CA THR A 95 10.59 -3.37 -4.40
C THR A 95 11.67 -2.31 -4.24
N LEU A 96 12.65 -2.30 -5.14
CA LEU A 96 13.73 -1.32 -5.18
C LEU A 96 14.14 -1.17 -6.65
N CYS A 97 14.22 0.08 -7.12
CA CYS A 97 14.69 0.45 -8.45
C CYS A 97 16.10 1.06 -8.40
N GLU A 98 16.69 1.28 -9.58
CA GLU A 98 18.06 1.77 -9.73
C GLU A 98 18.28 3.17 -9.11
N ASP A 99 17.21 3.97 -9.03
CA ASP A 99 17.13 5.28 -8.37
C ASP A 99 17.10 5.20 -6.82
N ASN A 100 17.09 3.99 -6.26
CA ASN A 100 16.93 3.70 -4.83
C ASN A 100 15.54 4.01 -4.26
N ASP A 101 14.51 4.06 -5.11
CA ASP A 101 13.11 4.18 -4.72
C ASP A 101 12.34 2.88 -4.99
N PRO A 102 11.22 2.65 -4.28
CA PRO A 102 10.32 1.55 -4.63
C PRO A 102 9.66 1.80 -5.99
N LEU A 103 9.24 0.73 -6.66
CA LEU A 103 8.60 0.79 -7.97
C LEU A 103 7.30 1.60 -7.93
N ASP A 104 7.23 2.60 -8.80
CA ASP A 104 6.11 3.52 -8.93
C ASP A 104 4.90 2.91 -9.64
N VAL A 105 3.70 3.27 -9.16
CA VAL A 105 2.43 2.76 -9.68
C VAL A 105 1.37 3.86 -9.71
N LEU A 106 0.73 3.99 -10.87
CA LEU A 106 -0.50 4.76 -11.07
C LEU A 106 -1.70 3.79 -11.11
N VAL A 107 -2.64 3.92 -10.18
CA VAL A 107 -3.82 3.03 -10.09
C VAL A 107 -5.12 3.72 -10.45
N ILE A 108 -5.77 3.17 -11.48
CA ILE A 108 -7.04 3.61 -12.00
C ILE A 108 -8.17 2.92 -11.23
N MET A 109 -9.05 3.74 -10.68
CA MET A 109 -10.26 3.33 -9.97
C MET A 109 -11.26 4.49 -9.89
N GLN A 110 -12.47 4.21 -9.42
CA GLN A 110 -13.54 5.20 -9.29
C GLN A 110 -13.17 6.30 -8.28
N GLU A 111 -12.75 5.89 -7.08
CA GLU A 111 -12.63 6.77 -5.90
C GLU A 111 -11.18 7.21 -5.59
N PRO A 112 -10.97 8.40 -5.02
CA PRO A 112 -9.69 8.80 -4.47
C PRO A 112 -9.37 8.00 -3.20
N ILE A 113 -8.10 7.65 -3.01
CA ILE A 113 -7.61 6.94 -1.81
C ILE A 113 -6.66 7.83 -1.04
N LEU A 114 -6.77 7.81 0.30
CA LEU A 114 -5.97 8.63 1.19
C LEU A 114 -4.49 8.20 1.20
N PRO A 115 -3.54 9.15 1.34
CA PRO A 115 -2.13 8.82 1.52
C PRO A 115 -1.88 7.92 2.74
N GLY A 116 -0.98 6.95 2.61
CA GLY A 116 -0.63 5.96 3.62
C GLY A 116 -1.58 4.75 3.67
N CYS A 117 -2.72 4.78 2.98
CA CYS A 117 -3.54 3.59 2.78
C CYS A 117 -2.92 2.67 1.72
N PHE A 118 -3.24 1.38 1.76
CA PHE A 118 -2.84 0.44 0.71
C PHE A 118 -4.06 -0.28 0.11
N LEU A 119 -3.90 -0.80 -1.10
CA LEU A 119 -4.91 -1.55 -1.84
C LEU A 119 -4.29 -2.68 -2.65
N ARG A 120 -5.13 -3.59 -3.18
CA ARG A 120 -4.70 -4.59 -4.16
C ARG A 120 -4.79 -4.03 -5.56
N ALA A 121 -3.68 -4.06 -6.28
CA ALA A 121 -3.59 -3.59 -7.65
C ALA A 121 -3.21 -4.72 -8.60
N LYS A 122 -3.72 -4.62 -9.83
CA LYS A 122 -3.39 -5.51 -10.96
C LYS A 122 -2.79 -4.67 -12.07
N ALA A 123 -1.54 -4.93 -12.43
CA ALA A 123 -0.87 -4.26 -13.53
C ALA A 123 -1.56 -4.59 -14.86
N ILE A 124 -1.70 -3.58 -15.71
CA ILE A 124 -2.28 -3.69 -17.06
C ILE A 124 -1.38 -3.08 -18.13
N GLY A 125 -0.31 -2.38 -17.74
CA GLY A 125 0.69 -1.81 -18.64
C GLY A 125 1.86 -1.19 -17.88
N VAL A 126 2.85 -0.73 -18.63
CA VAL A 126 3.98 0.06 -18.14
C VAL A 126 4.13 1.30 -19.00
N MET A 127 4.50 2.40 -18.38
CA MET A 127 4.88 3.63 -19.05
C MET A 127 6.38 3.84 -18.82
N PRO A 128 7.24 3.33 -19.71
CA PRO A 128 8.66 3.64 -19.69
C PRO A 128 8.88 5.15 -19.81
N MET A 129 9.65 5.66 -18.88
CA MET A 129 10.00 7.07 -18.79
C MET A 129 11.49 7.16 -18.46
N ILE A 130 12.12 8.18 -19.02
CA ILE A 130 13.48 8.59 -18.66
C ILE A 130 13.30 9.91 -17.90
N ASP A 131 13.80 10.04 -16.68
CA ASP A 131 13.88 11.32 -15.96
C ASP A 131 15.36 11.68 -15.76
N GLN A 132 15.78 12.85 -16.25
CA GLN A 132 17.17 13.33 -16.13
C GLN A 132 18.26 12.34 -16.60
N GLY A 133 17.91 11.44 -17.52
CA GLY A 133 18.81 10.42 -18.06
C GLY A 133 18.80 9.09 -17.30
N GLU A 134 18.02 8.97 -16.22
CA GLU A 134 17.80 7.75 -15.46
C GLU A 134 16.47 7.11 -15.86
N LYS A 135 16.40 5.78 -15.76
CA LYS A 135 15.22 5.01 -16.12
C LYS A 135 14.22 5.05 -14.95
N ASP A 136 13.01 5.53 -15.22
CA ASP A 136 11.94 5.73 -14.23
C ASP A 136 10.63 5.12 -14.76
N ASP A 137 10.62 3.81 -14.95
CA ASP A 137 9.44 3.09 -15.46
C ASP A 137 8.29 3.15 -14.44
N LYS A 138 7.10 3.52 -14.90
CA LYS A 138 5.89 3.57 -14.04
C LYS A 138 4.91 2.49 -14.42
N ILE A 139 4.43 1.73 -13.43
CA ILE A 139 3.39 0.72 -13.66
C ILE A 139 2.02 1.40 -13.76
N ILE A 140 1.24 1.00 -14.77
CA ILE A 140 -0.18 1.37 -14.87
C ILE A 140 -1.01 0.17 -14.41
N ALA A 141 -1.86 0.40 -13.42
CA ALA A 141 -2.64 -0.64 -12.78
C ALA A 141 -4.12 -0.25 -12.60
N VAL A 142 -4.94 -1.26 -12.29
CA VAL A 142 -6.31 -1.09 -11.81
C VAL A 142 -6.46 -1.65 -10.40
N CYS A 143 -7.37 -1.09 -9.61
CA CYS A 143 -7.72 -1.67 -8.32
C CYS A 143 -8.42 -3.01 -8.53
N ALA A 144 -7.88 -4.09 -7.94
CA ALA A 144 -8.43 -5.44 -8.07
C ALA A 144 -9.77 -5.63 -7.33
N ASP A 145 -10.08 -4.70 -6.42
CA ASP A 145 -11.29 -4.69 -5.60
C ASP A 145 -12.36 -3.71 -6.09
N ASP A 146 -12.07 -2.91 -7.12
CA ASP A 146 -13.04 -1.99 -7.72
C ASP A 146 -13.91 -2.73 -8.75
N PRO A 147 -15.25 -2.82 -8.58
CA PRO A 147 -16.12 -3.53 -9.49
C PRO A 147 -16.09 -2.99 -10.93
N GLU A 148 -15.85 -1.69 -11.10
CA GLU A 148 -15.80 -1.03 -12.40
C GLU A 148 -14.47 -1.32 -13.13
N TYR A 149 -13.37 -1.51 -12.41
CA TYR A 149 -12.03 -1.58 -13.02
C TYR A 149 -11.34 -2.94 -12.91
N ARG A 150 -11.75 -3.82 -11.99
CA ARG A 150 -11.07 -5.11 -11.75
C ARG A 150 -11.01 -6.05 -12.96
N HIS A 151 -11.87 -5.83 -13.96
CA HIS A 151 -11.99 -6.69 -15.14
C HIS A 151 -11.02 -6.33 -16.27
N TYR A 152 -10.42 -5.14 -16.27
CA TYR A 152 -9.40 -4.74 -17.25
C TYR A 152 -8.12 -5.57 -17.06
N ASN A 153 -7.57 -6.10 -18.14
CA ASN A 153 -6.35 -6.92 -18.14
C ASN A 153 -5.25 -6.33 -19.04
N ASP A 154 -5.58 -5.38 -19.91
CA ASP A 154 -4.63 -4.74 -20.82
C ASP A 154 -4.93 -3.24 -20.92
N ILE A 155 -3.88 -2.41 -20.94
CA ILE A 155 -3.99 -0.96 -21.06
C ILE A 155 -4.72 -0.50 -22.33
N LYS A 156 -4.71 -1.31 -23.40
CA LYS A 156 -5.43 -1.04 -24.65
C LYS A 156 -6.96 -1.12 -24.52
N GLU A 157 -7.45 -1.76 -23.46
CA GLU A 157 -8.89 -1.84 -23.19
C GLU A 157 -9.43 -0.51 -22.63
N LEU A 158 -8.55 0.36 -22.12
CA LEU A 158 -8.96 1.67 -21.63
C LEU A 158 -9.35 2.61 -22.79
N PRO A 159 -10.29 3.54 -22.56
CA PRO A 159 -10.60 4.58 -23.55
C PRO A 159 -9.34 5.36 -23.95
N PRO A 160 -9.07 5.59 -25.25
CA PRO A 160 -7.83 6.21 -25.70
C PRO A 160 -7.52 7.57 -25.06
N HIS A 161 -8.56 8.35 -24.75
CA HIS A 161 -8.41 9.63 -24.08
C HIS A 161 -7.80 9.52 -22.67
N ARG A 162 -8.05 8.41 -21.94
CA ARG A 162 -7.45 8.18 -20.62
C ARG A 162 -5.94 8.05 -20.70
N LEU A 163 -5.45 7.33 -21.72
CA LEU A 163 -4.02 7.19 -21.95
C LEU A 163 -3.39 8.52 -22.32
N ALA A 164 -4.06 9.32 -23.15
CA ALA A 164 -3.60 10.66 -23.52
C ALA A 164 -3.56 11.62 -22.33
N GLU A 165 -4.52 11.54 -21.40
CA GLU A 165 -4.56 12.33 -20.16
C GLU A 165 -3.39 11.98 -19.23
N ILE A 166 -3.17 10.68 -18.98
CA ILE A 166 -2.04 10.19 -18.19
C ILE A 166 -0.73 10.64 -18.82
N HIS A 167 -0.61 10.46 -20.15
CA HIS A 167 0.58 10.84 -20.88
C HIS A 167 0.87 12.33 -20.67
N ARG A 168 -0.09 13.20 -21.01
CA ARG A 168 0.03 14.65 -20.87
C ARG A 168 0.39 15.09 -19.45
N PHE A 169 -0.15 14.43 -18.43
CA PHE A 169 0.16 14.77 -17.03
C PHE A 169 1.65 14.62 -16.71
N PHE A 170 2.30 13.52 -17.09
CA PHE A 170 3.73 13.33 -16.80
C PHE A 170 4.62 14.28 -17.61
N GLU A 171 4.21 14.62 -18.85
CA GLU A 171 4.81 15.69 -19.66
C GLU A 171 4.79 17.05 -18.95
N ASP A 172 3.62 17.44 -18.43
CA ASP A 172 3.39 18.80 -17.91
C ASP A 172 3.86 18.96 -16.45
N CYS A 173 3.88 17.86 -15.69
CA CYS A 173 4.31 17.83 -14.29
C CYS A 173 5.84 17.82 -14.16
N ILE A 174 6.55 17.32 -15.18
CA ILE A 174 8.00 17.23 -15.22
C ILE A 174 8.46 18.10 -16.39
N LEU A 175 8.65 19.39 -16.14
CA LEU A 175 9.13 20.34 -17.14
C LEU A 175 10.60 20.04 -17.51
N SER A 176 10.83 19.08 -18.40
CA SER A 176 12.07 18.92 -19.20
C SER A 176 11.89 17.87 -20.31
N GLU A 177 12.64 18.04 -21.40
CA GLU A 177 12.60 17.28 -22.66
C GLU A 177 12.74 15.76 -22.50
N LEU A 178 11.64 15.02 -22.29
CA LEU A 178 11.67 13.57 -22.09
C LEU A 178 10.70 12.87 -23.04
N ASN A 179 11.18 11.82 -23.71
CA ASN A 179 10.35 10.90 -24.48
C ASN A 179 9.90 9.76 -23.56
N TYR A 180 8.64 9.38 -23.66
CA TYR A 180 8.06 8.25 -22.94
C TYR A 180 7.10 7.52 -23.87
N GLU A 181 6.99 6.23 -23.68
CA GLU A 181 6.13 5.35 -24.46
C GLU A 181 5.29 4.53 -23.48
N ILE A 182 4.13 4.03 -23.91
CA ILE A 182 3.32 3.12 -23.08
C ILE A 182 3.36 1.74 -23.72
N CYS A 183 3.89 0.77 -22.99
CA CYS A 183 4.08 -0.61 -23.42
C CYS A 183 3.23 -1.58 -22.58
N ILE A 184 2.91 -2.74 -23.15
CA ILE A 184 2.22 -3.82 -22.42
C ILE A 184 3.27 -4.77 -21.86
N LEU A 185 3.18 -5.06 -20.56
CA LEU A 185 3.89 -6.17 -19.96
C LEU A 185 2.99 -7.41 -19.96
N SER A 186 3.50 -8.51 -20.51
CA SER A 186 2.94 -9.84 -20.23
C SER A 186 3.29 -10.23 -18.79
N PHE A 187 2.28 -10.62 -18.03
CA PHE A 187 2.37 -10.89 -16.59
C PHE A 187 3.46 -11.92 -16.27
N MET A 188 4.54 -11.51 -15.59
CA MET A 188 5.43 -12.41 -14.88
C MET A 188 5.56 -11.94 -13.43
N MET A 189 4.71 -12.52 -12.59
CA MET A 189 4.60 -12.29 -11.14
C MET A 189 5.88 -12.47 -10.31
N GLN A 190 7.00 -12.89 -10.89
CA GLN A 190 8.20 -13.25 -10.14
C GLN A 190 9.37 -12.28 -10.31
N ASN A 191 9.30 -11.30 -11.20
CA ASN A 191 10.44 -10.41 -11.46
C ASN A 191 10.00 -8.94 -11.61
N PHE A 192 9.27 -8.38 -10.63
CA PHE A 192 9.31 -6.92 -10.44
C PHE A 192 10.63 -6.56 -9.76
N VAL A 193 11.72 -6.80 -10.48
CA VAL A 193 13.04 -6.25 -10.20
C VAL A 193 13.23 -5.23 -11.31
N CYS A 194 13.07 -3.95 -10.97
CA CYS A 194 13.97 -2.95 -11.53
C CYS A 194 15.39 -3.41 -11.11
#